data_AF-Q8ISL7-F1
#
_entry.id   AF-Q8ISL7-F1
#
_cell.length_a   1.000
_cell.length_b   1.000
_cell.length_c   1.000
_cell.angle_alpha   90.00
_cell.angle_beta   90.00
_cell.angle_gamma   90.00
#
_symmetry.space_group_name_H-M   'P 1'
#
loop_
_entity.id
_entity.type
_entity.pdbx_description
1 polymer ?
#
loop_
_entity_poly.entity_id
_entity_poly.type
_entity_poly.pdbx_seq_one_letter_code
_entity_poly.pdbx_strand_id
1 'polypeptide(L)'
;IQALSVSPSSGPESRDRVLRICNEFNSSDKGQIMERNCRAYMKQDPNFEAPWLHKGKLGGYKASWISQFRAILWRSWLSVIKEPLLVKVRMLQTIMVAFLIGIIYYGQKLDQDGVMNINGALFIFL
;
A
#
# COMPACT_ATOMS: atom_id res chain seq x y z
N ILE A 1 -10.46 -12.45 -1.08
CA ILE A 1 -10.84 -11.49 0.00
C ILE A 1 -11.89 -10.53 -0.57
N GLN A 2 -13.12 -10.99 -0.77
CA GLN A 2 -14.24 -10.19 -1.34
C GLN A 2 -15.53 -10.32 -0.52
N ALA A 3 -15.54 -11.14 0.53
CA ALA A 3 -16.75 -11.50 1.26
C ALA A 3 -17.38 -10.35 2.07
N LEU A 4 -16.73 -9.18 2.19
CA LEU A 4 -17.23 -8.02 2.92
C LEU A 4 -16.99 -6.66 2.24
N SER A 5 -16.53 -6.62 0.99
CA SER A 5 -16.36 -5.33 0.30
C SER A 5 -17.72 -4.84 -0.22
N VAL A 6 -18.24 -3.76 0.37
CA VAL A 6 -19.42 -3.06 -0.17
C VAL A 6 -19.01 -2.44 -1.50
N SER A 7 -19.45 -3.05 -2.60
CA SER A 7 -19.24 -2.49 -3.94
C SER A 7 -20.26 -1.38 -4.19
N PRO A 8 -19.88 -0.26 -4.84
CA PRO A 8 -20.76 0.89 -5.03
C PRO A 8 -22.01 0.59 -5.89
N SER A 9 -22.05 -0.53 -6.62
CA SER A 9 -23.20 -0.94 -7.45
C SER A 9 -24.29 -1.72 -6.70
N SER A 10 -24.02 -2.23 -5.49
CA SER A 10 -24.95 -3.08 -4.69
C SER A 10 -25.07 -2.60 -3.23
N GLY A 11 -25.04 -1.28 -3.06
CA GLY A 11 -25.07 -0.59 -1.76
C GLY A 11 -26.20 -1.02 -0.79
N PRO A 12 -27.47 -1.13 -1.19
CA PRO A 12 -28.56 -1.46 -0.26
C PRO A 12 -28.51 -2.92 0.22
N GLU A 13 -28.36 -3.90 -0.69
CA GLU A 13 -28.31 -5.32 -0.31
C GLU A 13 -27.10 -5.67 0.55
N SER A 14 -25.96 -5.02 0.28
CA SER A 14 -24.75 -5.19 1.09
C SER A 14 -24.96 -4.68 2.52
N ARG A 15 -25.71 -3.57 2.68
CA ARG A 15 -26.05 -3.02 4.00
C ARG A 15 -27.02 -3.93 4.76
N ASP A 16 -28.03 -4.47 4.09
CA ASP A 16 -28.98 -5.40 4.71
C ASP A 16 -28.28 -6.69 5.20
N ARG A 17 -27.33 -7.19 4.42
CA ARG A 17 -26.51 -8.35 4.82
C ARG A 17 -25.66 -8.03 6.06
N VAL A 18 -25.03 -6.87 6.10
CA VAL A 18 -24.24 -6.43 7.27
C VAL A 18 -25.12 -6.31 8.51
N LEU A 19 -26.29 -5.67 8.37
CA LEU A 19 -27.24 -5.53 9.48
C LEU A 19 -27.71 -6.87 10.00
N ARG A 20 -28.02 -7.81 9.10
CA ARG A 20 -28.41 -9.17 9.48
C ARG A 20 -27.31 -9.87 10.28
N ILE A 21 -26.06 -9.81 9.82
CA ILE A 21 -24.91 -10.40 10.53
C ILE A 21 -24.73 -9.75 11.90
N CYS A 22 -24.86 -8.42 12.00
CA CYS A 22 -24.77 -7.72 13.29
C CYS A 22 -25.88 -8.16 14.24
N ASN A 23 -27.11 -8.31 13.76
CA ASN A 23 -28.25 -8.73 14.57
C ASN A 23 -28.12 -10.19 15.03
N GLU A 24 -27.74 -11.10 14.12
CA GLU A 24 -27.49 -12.51 14.46
C GLU A 24 -26.31 -12.63 15.44
N PHE A 25 -25.23 -11.86 15.25
CA PHE A 25 -24.12 -11.84 16.17
C PHE A 25 -24.52 -11.32 17.56
N ASN A 26 -25.30 -10.25 17.63
CA ASN A 26 -25.76 -9.67 18.89
C ASN A 26 -26.65 -10.64 19.69
N SER A 27 -27.48 -11.42 19.00
CA SER A 27 -28.32 -12.45 19.64
C SER A 27 -27.57 -13.74 19.99
N SER A 28 -26.46 -14.04 19.30
CA SER A 28 -25.66 -15.25 19.53
C SER A 28 -25.01 -15.31 20.91
N ASP A 29 -24.80 -16.53 21.41
CA ASP A 29 -24.10 -16.76 22.69
C ASP A 29 -22.70 -16.12 22.71
N LYS A 30 -22.00 -16.16 21.58
CA LYS A 30 -20.67 -15.54 21.43
C LYS A 30 -20.73 -14.02 21.60
N GLY A 31 -21.75 -13.38 21.04
CA GLY A 31 -21.98 -11.94 21.18
C GLY A 31 -22.30 -11.56 22.62
N GLN A 32 -23.18 -12.32 23.27
CA GLN A 32 -23.54 -12.07 24.68
C GLN A 32 -22.38 -12.29 25.65
N ILE A 33 -21.56 -13.33 25.43
CA ILE A 33 -20.35 -13.58 26.24
C ILE A 33 -19.35 -12.43 26.07
N MET A 34 -19.13 -11.98 24.82
CA MET A 34 -18.27 -10.84 24.53
C MET A 34 -18.77 -9.57 25.25
N GLU A 35 -20.08 -9.28 25.17
CA GLU A 35 -20.67 -8.12 25.83
C GLU A 35 -20.49 -8.16 27.34
N ARG A 36 -20.72 -9.33 27.98
CA ARG A 36 -20.51 -9.50 29.43
C ARG A 36 -19.05 -9.28 29.82
N ASN A 37 -18.12 -9.85 29.06
CA ASN A 37 -16.69 -9.67 29.31
C ASN A 37 -16.29 -8.21 29.16
N CYS A 38 -16.70 -7.53 28.08
CA CYS A 38 -16.44 -6.10 27.88
C CYS A 38 -17.01 -5.25 29.04
N ARG A 39 -18.24 -5.53 29.49
CA ARG A 39 -18.83 -4.83 30.64
C ARG A 39 -18.08 -5.11 31.95
N ALA A 40 -17.56 -6.32 32.14
CA ALA A 40 -16.75 -6.66 33.31
C ALA A 40 -15.41 -5.90 33.31
N TYR A 41 -14.71 -5.85 32.18
CA TYR A 41 -13.47 -5.08 32.03
C TYR A 41 -13.68 -3.57 32.22
N MET A 42 -14.78 -3.02 31.69
CA MET A 42 -15.10 -1.60 31.79
C MET A 42 -15.47 -1.16 33.22
N LYS A 43 -15.94 -2.10 34.06
CA LYS A 43 -16.14 -1.85 35.51
C LYS A 43 -14.85 -1.92 36.31
N GLN A 44 -13.87 -2.70 35.86
CA GLN A 44 -12.61 -2.91 36.55
C GLN A 44 -11.65 -1.74 36.35
N ASP A 45 -11.71 -1.09 35.19
CA ASP A 45 -10.95 0.12 34.90
C ASP A 45 -11.85 1.11 34.13
N PRO A 46 -12.39 2.15 34.79
CA PRO A 46 -13.25 3.14 34.13
C PRO A 46 -12.50 4.02 33.13
N ASN A 47 -11.16 4.00 33.13
CA ASN A 47 -10.30 4.65 32.13
C ASN A 47 -9.80 3.67 31.07
N PHE A 48 -10.34 2.44 31.02
CA PHE A 48 -10.04 1.49 29.96
C PHE A 48 -10.56 2.00 28.62
N GLU A 49 -9.74 2.80 27.94
CA GLU A 49 -9.89 3.06 26.52
C GLU A 49 -9.58 1.77 25.78
N ALA A 50 -10.61 0.98 25.44
CA ALA A 50 -10.45 -0.14 24.53
C ALA A 50 -9.79 0.39 23.23
N PRO A 51 -8.51 0.04 22.94
CA PRO A 51 -7.76 0.65 21.84
C PRO A 51 -8.44 0.44 20.47
N TRP A 52 -9.25 -0.62 20.38
CA TRP A 52 -10.03 -1.06 19.22
C TRP A 52 -11.41 -0.40 19.16
N LEU A 53 -11.95 0.06 20.29
CA LEU A 53 -13.24 0.75 20.40
C LEU A 53 -13.04 2.26 20.43
N HIS A 54 -12.07 2.75 19.65
CA HIS A 54 -12.01 4.17 19.34
C HIS A 54 -13.36 4.50 18.68
N LYS A 55 -14.23 5.23 19.39
CA LYS A 55 -15.30 6.02 18.77
C LYS A 55 -14.59 6.85 17.72
N GLY A 56 -14.61 6.37 16.48
CA GLY A 56 -14.01 7.06 15.37
C GLY A 56 -14.63 8.44 15.36
N LYS A 57 -13.83 9.46 15.68
CA LYS A 57 -14.15 10.81 15.26
C LYS A 57 -14.48 10.70 13.78
N LEU A 58 -15.72 10.98 13.43
CA LEU A 58 -16.28 10.91 12.09
C LEU A 58 -15.68 12.00 11.17
N GLY A 59 -14.45 12.45 11.42
CA GLY A 59 -13.83 13.58 10.74
C GLY A 59 -12.31 13.54 10.87
N GLY A 60 -11.65 13.29 9.75
CA GLY A 60 -10.22 13.48 9.57
C GLY A 60 -9.40 12.19 9.50
N TYR A 61 -8.55 12.10 8.48
CA TYR A 61 -7.57 11.04 8.35
C TYR A 61 -6.67 10.97 9.59
N LYS A 62 -6.68 9.81 10.28
CA LYS A 62 -5.99 9.56 11.56
C LYS A 62 -4.46 9.62 11.49
N ALA A 63 -3.88 9.69 10.28
CA ALA A 63 -2.45 9.69 10.05
C ALA A 63 -2.04 10.88 9.18
N SER A 64 -0.88 11.50 9.48
CA SER A 64 -0.27 12.54 8.63
C SER A 64 -0.13 12.05 7.19
N TRP A 65 -0.30 12.95 6.23
CA TRP A 65 -0.20 12.66 4.79
C TRP A 65 1.11 11.92 4.43
N ILE A 66 2.21 12.28 5.08
CA ILE A 66 3.52 11.63 4.89
C ILE A 66 3.48 10.16 5.36
N SER A 67 2.81 9.89 6.48
CA SER A 67 2.70 8.52 7.01
C SER A 67 1.87 7.64 6.07
N GLN A 68 0.81 8.18 5.48
CA GLN A 68 0.00 7.46 4.48
C GLN A 68 0.78 7.24 3.19
N PHE A 69 1.50 8.26 2.73
CA PHE A 69 2.35 8.18 1.54
C PHE A 69 3.44 7.11 1.71
N ARG A 70 4.13 7.08 2.84
CA ARG A 70 5.13 6.04 3.17
C ARG A 70 4.49 4.65 3.21
N ALA A 71 3.32 4.49 3.81
CA ALA A 71 2.64 3.20 3.87
C ALA A 71 2.23 2.69 2.47
N ILE A 72 1.75 3.59 1.61
CA ILE A 72 1.39 3.27 0.22
C ILE A 72 2.64 2.92 -0.59
N LEU A 73 3.70 3.72 -0.47
CA LEU A 73 4.98 3.43 -1.13
C LEU A 73 5.55 2.09 -0.69
N TRP A 74 5.58 1.80 0.61
CA TRP A 74 6.04 0.52 1.14
C TRP A 74 5.23 -0.65 0.57
N ARG A 75 3.90 -0.54 0.58
CA ARG A 75 3.02 -1.58 0.06
C ARG A 75 3.20 -1.76 -1.45
N SER A 76 3.29 -0.66 -2.20
CA SER A 76 3.52 -0.67 -3.64
C SER A 76 4.86 -1.31 -3.97
N TRP A 77 5.92 -0.92 -3.26
CA TRP A 77 7.26 -1.48 -3.39
C TRP A 77 7.30 -2.99 -3.15
N LEU A 78 6.67 -3.46 -2.07
CA LEU A 78 6.58 -4.88 -1.76
C LEU A 78 5.80 -5.66 -2.83
N SER A 79 4.75 -5.06 -3.39
CA SER A 79 3.96 -5.65 -4.48
C SER A 79 4.79 -5.79 -5.76
N VAL A 80 5.54 -4.76 -6.12
CA VAL A 80 6.44 -4.75 -7.30
C VAL A 80 7.55 -5.80 -7.16
N ILE A 81 8.05 -6.04 -5.95
CA ILE A 81 9.04 -7.10 -5.69
C ILE A 81 8.42 -8.51 -5.81
N LYS A 82 7.15 -8.69 -5.40
CA LYS A 82 6.46 -9.98 -5.36
C LYS A 82 5.94 -10.48 -6.71
N GLU A 83 5.62 -9.59 -7.65
CA GLU A 83 5.15 -9.94 -9.00
C GLU A 83 6.09 -9.40 -10.08
N PRO A 84 7.23 -10.06 -10.36
CA PRO A 84 8.33 -9.31 -10.91
C PRO A 84 8.87 -9.92 -12.20
N LEU A 85 8.06 -10.59 -13.02
CA LEU A 85 8.58 -11.16 -14.27
C LEU A 85 8.80 -10.06 -15.33
N LEU A 86 7.74 -9.34 -15.70
CA LEU A 86 7.82 -8.37 -16.79
C LEU A 86 8.62 -7.11 -16.42
N VAL A 87 8.49 -6.64 -15.17
CA VAL A 87 9.18 -5.43 -14.69
C VAL A 87 10.67 -5.67 -14.45
N LYS A 88 11.07 -6.83 -13.89
CA LYS A 88 12.50 -7.12 -13.70
C LYS A 88 13.23 -7.27 -15.03
N VAL A 89 12.62 -7.91 -16.02
CA VAL A 89 13.25 -8.08 -17.34
C VAL A 89 13.50 -6.72 -17.99
N ARG A 90 12.49 -5.83 -18.00
CA ARG A 90 12.65 -4.47 -18.54
C ARG A 90 13.70 -3.66 -17.77
N MET A 91 13.69 -3.72 -16.43
CA MET A 91 14.69 -3.03 -15.62
C MET A 91 16.10 -3.57 -15.89
N LEU A 92 16.29 -4.89 -15.90
CA LEU A 92 17.58 -5.52 -16.17
C LEU A 92 18.09 -5.17 -17.57
N GLN A 93 17.21 -5.21 -18.58
CA GLN A 93 17.55 -4.85 -19.96
C GLN A 93 18.03 -3.40 -20.04
N THR A 94 17.28 -2.45 -19.48
CA THR A 94 17.67 -1.04 -19.48
C THR A 94 18.97 -0.82 -18.72
N ILE A 95 19.18 -1.50 -17.59
CA ILE A 95 20.43 -1.44 -16.82
C ILE A 95 21.60 -1.98 -17.66
N MET A 96 21.43 -3.12 -18.34
CA MET A 96 22.47 -3.68 -19.20
C MET A 96 22.84 -2.76 -20.36
N VAL A 97 21.86 -2.16 -21.03
CA VAL A 97 22.10 -1.18 -22.11
C VAL A 97 22.81 0.06 -21.57
N ALA A 98 22.38 0.57 -20.42
CA ALA A 98 23.02 1.73 -19.77
C ALA A 98 24.47 1.43 -19.37
N PHE A 99 24.75 0.22 -18.85
CA PHE A 99 26.12 -0.20 -18.54
C PHE A 99 26.98 -0.36 -19.80
N LEU A 100 26.45 -0.94 -20.88
CA LEU A 100 27.17 -1.07 -22.15
C LEU A 100 27.57 0.30 -22.70
N ILE A 101 26.63 1.24 -22.75
CA ILE A 101 26.91 2.62 -23.17
C ILE A 101 27.93 3.25 -22.21
N GLY A 102 27.73 3.12 -20.90
CA GLY A 102 28.66 3.64 -19.90
C GLY A 102 30.10 3.14 -20.06
N ILE A 103 30.28 1.86 -20.43
CA ILE A 103 31.60 1.26 -20.69
C ILE A 103 32.18 1.74 -22.03
N ILE A 104 31.38 1.81 -23.10
CA ILE A 104 31.85 2.27 -24.44
C ILE A 104 32.39 3.70 -24.37
N TYR A 105 31.73 4.57 -23.59
CA TYR A 105 32.11 5.96 -23.41
C TYR A 105 33.00 6.20 -22.18
N TYR A 106 33.45 5.14 -21.51
CA TYR A 106 34.34 5.27 -20.35
C TYR A 106 35.76 5.69 -20.78
N GLY A 107 36.31 6.71 -20.13
CA GLY A 107 37.70 7.13 -20.35
C GLY A 107 37.96 7.91 -21.64
N GLN A 108 36.94 8.58 -22.19
CA GLN A 108 37.14 9.47 -23.32
C GLN A 108 38.08 10.63 -22.99
N LYS A 109 39.09 10.85 -23.84
CA LYS A 109 39.96 12.01 -23.78
C LYS A 109 39.22 13.23 -24.31
N LEU A 110 39.43 14.40 -23.69
CA LEU A 110 38.88 15.69 -24.13
C LEU A 110 39.64 16.20 -25.36
N ASP A 111 39.50 15.48 -26.47
CA ASP A 111 40.02 15.85 -27.79
C ASP A 111 38.85 15.98 -28.79
N GLN A 112 39.12 16.42 -30.02
CA GLN A 112 38.10 16.62 -31.05
C GLN A 112 37.25 15.36 -31.30
N ASP A 113 37.87 14.18 -31.31
CA ASP A 113 37.19 12.88 -31.39
C ASP A 113 36.37 12.55 -30.14
N GLY A 114 36.81 13.03 -28.97
CA GLY A 114 36.11 12.90 -27.70
C GLY A 114 34.82 13.70 -27.66
N VAL A 115 34.86 14.97 -28.07
CA VAL A 115 33.68 15.84 -28.14
C VAL A 115 32.65 15.28 -29.13
N MET A 116 33.10 14.74 -30.26
CA MET A 116 32.22 14.09 -31.25
C MET A 116 31.51 12.87 -30.67
N ASN A 117 32.22 12.01 -29.94
CA ASN A 117 31.63 10.80 -29.37
C ASN A 117 30.67 11.12 -28.21
N ILE A 118 30.99 12.07 -27.32
CA ILE A 118 30.05 12.52 -26.26
C ILE A 118 28.76 13.09 -26.86
N ASN A 119 28.85 13.89 -27.92
CA ASN A 119 27.66 14.37 -28.62
C ASN A 119 26.84 13.22 -29.24
N GLY A 120 27.52 12.20 -29.78
CA GLY A 120 26.88 10.97 -30.25
C GLY A 120 26.16 10.20 -29.14
N ALA A 121 26.76 10.07 -27.96
CA ALA A 121 26.11 9.45 -26.80
C ALA A 121 24.85 10.22 -26.38
N LEU A 122 24.93 11.56 -26.35
CA LEU A 122 23.82 12.41 -25.96
C LEU A 122 22.64 12.29 -26.95
N PHE A 123 22.93 12.14 -28.25
CA PHE A 123 21.93 11.86 -29.27
C PHE A 123 21.27 10.48 -29.10
N ILE A 124 22.00 9.47 -28.64
CA ILE A 124 21.44 8.13 -28.38
C ILE A 124 20.50 8.13 -27.16
N PHE A 125 20.70 9.05 -26.21
CA PHE A 125 19.87 9.17 -25.01
C PHE A 125 18.65 10.09 -25.17
N LEU A 126 18.62 10.96 -26.19
CA LEU A 126 17.56 11.95 -26.44
C LEU A 126 16.50 11.40 -27.40
#